data_AF-A0A950YL73-F1
#
_entry.id   AF-A0A950YL73-F1
#
_cell.length_a   1.000
_cell.length_b   1.000
_cell.length_c   1.000
_cell.angle_alpha   90.00
_cell.angle_beta   90.00
_cell.angle_gamma   90.00
#
_symmetry.space_group_name_H-M   'P 1'
#
loop_
_entity.id
_entity.type
_entity.pdbx_description
1 polymer ?
#
loop_
_entity_poly.entity_id
_entity_poly.type
_entity_poly.pdbx_seq_one_letter_code
_entity_poly.pdbx_strand_id
1 'polypeptide(L)'
;VMIILIFLHMGRVFFYGAHKYPRELTWVIGVVLLILTLAMGFTGYLLPFDQRAYWASVVGININAGGPFIGPFLSNFLLGGADFNATTLSRFYSIHMLLIPGAMIALIGTHLYLVVKLGITAPPWIKPRPDDTDHALAEAEV
;
A
#
# COMPACT_ATOMS: atom_id res chain seq x y z
N VAL A 1 -7.45 4.09 -13.11
CA VAL A 1 -8.58 3.28 -12.58
C VAL A 1 -8.24 2.65 -11.24
N MET A 2 -7.20 1.81 -11.14
CA MET A 2 -6.85 1.13 -9.87
C MET A 2 -6.73 2.05 -8.66
N ILE A 3 -6.00 3.17 -8.78
CA ILE A 3 -5.85 4.15 -7.68
C ILE A 3 -7.21 4.66 -7.20
N ILE A 4 -8.09 5.04 -8.13
CA ILE A 4 -9.44 5.53 -7.82
C ILE A 4 -10.23 4.46 -7.06
N LEU A 5 -10.21 3.21 -7.53
CA LEU A 5 -10.91 2.10 -6.87
C LEU A 5 -10.39 1.85 -5.45
N ILE A 6 -9.07 1.93 -5.23
CA ILE A 6 -8.51 1.77 -3.88
C ILE A 6 -8.89 2.94 -2.99
N PHE A 7 -8.86 4.19 -3.46
CA PHE A 7 -9.34 5.32 -2.66
C PHE A 7 -10.82 5.18 -2.28
N LEU A 8 -11.67 4.71 -3.21
CA LEU A 8 -13.08 4.40 -2.91
C LEU A 8 -13.21 3.26 -1.89
N HIS A 9 -12.38 2.22 -2.00
CA HIS A 9 -12.33 1.12 -1.05
C HIS A 9 -11.93 1.59 0.36
N MET A 10 -10.90 2.44 0.47
CA MET A 10 -10.47 3.04 1.73
C MET A 10 -11.58 3.93 2.32
N GLY A 11 -12.24 4.74 1.49
CA GLY A 11 -13.40 5.54 1.89
C GLY A 11 -14.51 4.67 2.47
N ARG A 12 -14.88 3.57 1.80
CA ARG A 12 -15.88 2.62 2.29
C ARG A 12 -15.51 2.05 3.66
N VAL A 13 -14.27 1.60 3.87
CA VAL A 13 -13.85 1.05 5.17
C VAL A 13 -13.86 2.11 6.28
N PHE A 14 -13.51 3.35 5.94
CA PHE A 14 -13.56 4.47 6.86
C PHE A 14 -15.00 4.82 7.28
N PHE A 15 -15.89 5.06 6.31
CA PHE A 15 -17.28 5.44 6.59
C PHE A 15 -18.11 4.33 7.24
N TYR A 16 -17.78 3.06 7.00
CA TYR A 16 -18.49 1.92 7.57
C TYR A 16 -17.94 1.53 8.96
N GLY A 17 -16.92 2.23 9.47
CA GLY A 17 -16.32 1.93 10.78
C GLY A 17 -15.58 0.59 10.82
N ALA A 18 -15.29 -0.02 9.67
CA ALA A 18 -14.68 -1.34 9.56
C ALA A 18 -13.19 -1.37 9.96
N HIS A 19 -12.62 -0.21 10.30
CA HIS A 19 -11.26 -0.05 10.85
C HIS A 19 -11.19 -0.20 12.38
N LYS A 20 -12.33 -0.22 13.07
CA LYS A 20 -12.38 -0.35 14.55
C LYS A 20 -12.05 -1.77 15.01
N TYR A 21 -11.69 -1.92 16.29
CA TYR A 21 -11.46 -3.20 16.95
C TYR A 21 -12.53 -4.24 16.56
N PRO A 22 -12.18 -5.51 16.25
CA PRO A 22 -10.85 -6.15 16.24
C PRO A 22 -10.08 -6.05 14.90
N ARG A 23 -10.46 -5.16 13.97
CA ARG A 23 -9.98 -5.13 12.56
C ARG A 23 -8.89 -4.08 12.27
N GLU A 24 -8.24 -3.57 13.30
CA GLU A 24 -7.21 -2.52 13.17
C GLU A 24 -6.01 -2.99 12.34
N LEU A 25 -5.59 -4.25 12.50
CA LEU A 25 -4.48 -4.82 11.74
C LEU A 25 -4.81 -4.92 10.23
N THR A 26 -6.05 -5.28 9.90
CA THR A 26 -6.54 -5.31 8.51
C THR A 26 -6.49 -3.92 7.87
N TRP A 27 -6.81 -2.88 8.65
CA TRP A 27 -6.72 -1.50 8.22
C TRP A 27 -5.28 -1.05 7.98
N VAL A 28 -4.36 -1.34 8.90
CA VAL A 28 -2.93 -1.01 8.74
C VAL A 28 -2.37 -1.66 7.46
N ILE A 29 -2.68 -2.93 7.23
CA ILE A 29 -2.27 -3.62 6.00
C ILE A 29 -2.88 -2.97 4.76
N GLY A 30 -4.15 -2.55 4.83
CA GLY A 30 -4.81 -1.80 3.75
C GLY A 30 -4.12 -0.47 3.43
N VAL A 31 -3.67 0.27 4.45
CA VAL A 31 -2.89 1.51 4.26
C VAL A 31 -1.53 1.22 3.63
N VAL A 32 -0.85 0.15 4.04
CA VAL A 32 0.42 -0.27 3.42
C VAL A 32 0.20 -0.66 1.95
N LEU A 33 -0.88 -1.38 1.63
CA LEU A 33 -1.24 -1.73 0.25
C LEU A 33 -1.59 -0.50 -0.61
N LEU A 34 -2.19 0.54 -0.03
CA LEU A 34 -2.40 1.82 -0.70
C LEU A 34 -1.06 2.46 -1.08
N ILE A 35 -0.12 2.54 -0.14
CA ILE A 35 1.23 3.09 -0.39
C ILE A 35 1.94 2.29 -1.48
N LEU A 36 1.89 0.96 -1.43
CA LEU A 36 2.48 0.09 -2.45
C LEU A 36 1.83 0.28 -3.82
N THR A 37 0.52 0.51 -3.89
CA THR A 37 -0.14 0.76 -5.18
C THR A 37 0.27 2.11 -5.79
N LEU A 38 0.44 3.15 -4.97
CA LEU A 38 0.99 4.43 -5.43
C LEU A 38 2.44 4.26 -5.91
N ALA A 39 3.25 3.51 -5.17
CA ALA A 39 4.62 3.18 -5.58
C ALA A 39 4.67 2.36 -6.88
N MET A 40 3.77 1.40 -7.06
CA MET A 40 3.63 0.62 -8.30
C MET A 40 3.28 1.52 -9.49
N GLY A 41 2.34 2.45 -9.31
CA GLY A 41 1.98 3.42 -10.34
C GLY A 41 3.12 4.36 -10.71
N PHE A 42 3.85 4.86 -9.71
CA PHE A 42 5.01 5.72 -9.92
C PHE A 42 6.13 4.98 -10.64
N THR A 43 6.60 3.84 -10.10
CA THR A 43 7.70 3.07 -10.68
C THR A 43 7.40 2.56 -12.09
N GLY A 44 6.14 2.24 -12.39
CA GLY A 44 5.72 1.84 -13.73
C GLY A 44 5.74 3.00 -14.73
N TYR A 45 5.38 4.20 -14.27
CA TYR A 45 5.45 5.41 -15.09
C TYR A 45 6.89 5.78 -15.50
N LEU A 46 7.90 5.32 -14.74
CA LEU A 46 9.30 5.61 -15.05
C LEU A 46 9.86 4.76 -16.21
N LEU A 47 9.27 3.59 -16.47
CA LEU A 47 9.83 2.58 -17.39
C LEU A 47 9.86 2.97 -18.88
N PRO A 48 8.88 3.70 -19.44
CA PRO A 48 8.94 4.16 -20.83
C PRO A 48 10.12 5.07 -21.14
N PHE A 49 10.73 5.65 -20.09
CA PHE A 49 11.92 6.47 -20.16
C PHE A 49 11.83 7.65 -21.14
N ASP A 50 10.66 8.30 -21.17
CA ASP A 50 10.45 9.55 -21.90
C ASP A 50 10.99 10.77 -21.10
N GLN A 51 10.98 11.95 -21.73
CA GLN A 51 11.53 13.16 -21.10
C GLN A 51 10.85 13.51 -19.76
N ARG A 52 9.56 13.19 -19.61
CA ARG A 52 8.79 13.45 -18.38
C ARG A 52 9.13 12.43 -17.31
N ALA A 53 9.19 11.15 -17.65
CA ALA A 53 9.61 10.07 -16.77
C ALA A 53 11.03 10.28 -16.24
N TYR A 54 11.95 10.77 -17.08
CA TYR A 54 13.31 11.11 -16.66
C TYR A 54 13.30 12.16 -15.54
N TRP A 55 12.64 13.30 -15.75
CA TRP A 55 12.58 14.36 -14.73
C TRP A 55 11.78 13.94 -13.50
N ALA A 56 10.71 13.17 -13.67
CA ALA A 56 9.97 12.59 -12.55
C ALA A 56 10.86 11.68 -11.69
N SER A 57 11.75 10.91 -12.31
CA SER A 57 12.72 10.06 -11.60
C SER A 57 13.73 10.89 -10.81
N VAL A 58 14.27 11.95 -11.42
CA VAL A 58 15.20 12.87 -10.74
C VAL A 58 14.55 13.52 -9.52
N VAL A 59 13.32 14.02 -9.66
CA VAL A 59 12.55 14.57 -8.54
C VAL A 59 12.31 13.52 -7.46
N GLY A 60 11.92 12.30 -7.84
CA GLY A 60 11.70 11.19 -6.90
C GLY A 60 12.96 10.84 -6.10
N ILE A 61 14.12 10.75 -6.76
CA ILE A 61 15.41 10.48 -6.10
C ILE A 61 15.79 11.62 -5.15
N ASN A 62 15.56 12.87 -5.55
CA ASN A 62 15.86 14.04 -4.71
C ASN A 62 14.96 14.11 -3.47
N ILE A 63 13.67 13.75 -3.60
CA ILE A 63 12.76 13.66 -2.45
C ILE A 63 13.25 12.60 -1.46
N ASN A 64 13.70 11.45 -1.95
CA ASN A 64 14.28 10.41 -1.09
C ASN A 64 15.56 10.90 -0.39
N ALA A 65 16.37 11.74 -1.05
CA ALA A 65 17.63 12.23 -0.49
C ALA A 65 17.41 13.16 0.72
N GLY A 66 16.24 13.80 0.81
CA GLY A 66 15.88 14.69 1.92
C GLY A 66 15.63 13.97 3.26
N GLY A 67 15.61 12.63 3.29
CA GLY A 67 15.40 11.87 4.52
C GLY A 67 16.62 11.95 5.47
N PRO A 68 16.43 12.28 6.77
CA PRO A 68 17.54 12.62 7.68
C PRO A 68 18.52 11.48 8.01
N PHE A 69 18.09 10.21 7.90
CA PHE A 69 18.92 9.05 8.29
C PHE A 69 19.23 8.12 7.10
N ILE A 70 18.21 7.72 6.36
CA ILE A 70 18.33 6.71 5.30
C ILE A 70 18.30 7.36 3.91
N GLY A 71 17.96 8.65 3.82
CA GLY A 71 17.73 9.34 2.55
C GLY A 71 18.92 9.31 1.60
N PRO A 72 20.11 9.78 2.01
CA PRO A 72 21.29 9.78 1.15
C PRO A 72 21.71 8.37 0.69
N PHE A 73 21.59 7.37 1.58
CA PHE A 73 21.90 5.98 1.23
C PHE A 73 20.90 5.42 0.21
N LEU A 74 19.60 5.66 0.43
CA LEU A 74 18.55 5.19 -0.46
C LEU A 74 18.64 5.83 -1.84
N SER A 75 18.91 7.14 -1.92
CA SER A 75 19.07 7.82 -3.20
C SER A 75 20.29 7.35 -3.97
N ASN A 76 21.43 7.13 -3.29
CA ASN A 76 22.61 6.53 -3.92
C ASN A 76 22.34 5.09 -4.39
N PHE A 77 21.59 4.32 -3.61
CA PHE A 77 21.15 2.97 -3.99
C PHE A 77 20.17 2.99 -5.17
N LEU A 78 19.28 3.97 -5.29
CA LEU A 78 18.38 4.06 -6.42
C LEU A 78 19.13 4.50 -7.69
N LEU A 79 20.02 5.49 -7.58
CA LEU A 79 20.85 5.98 -8.69
C LEU A 79 21.81 4.92 -9.23
N GLY A 80 22.56 4.24 -8.36
CA GLY A 80 23.53 3.23 -8.81
C GLY A 80 24.72 3.77 -9.60
N GLY A 81 25.00 5.06 -9.50
CA GLY A 81 26.11 5.76 -10.15
C GLY A 81 26.12 7.25 -9.77
N ALA A 82 27.03 8.02 -10.38
CA ALA A 82 27.13 9.47 -10.17
C ALA A 82 25.92 10.22 -10.76
N ASP A 83 25.39 9.74 -11.89
CA ASP A 83 24.26 10.31 -12.61
C ASP A 83 23.24 9.22 -12.97
N PHE A 84 22.04 9.67 -13.36
CA PHE A 84 20.97 8.80 -13.85
C PHE A 84 21.44 8.06 -15.12
N ASN A 85 21.48 6.73 -15.07
CA ASN A 85 22.04 5.91 -16.15
C ASN A 85 21.20 4.64 -16.41
N ALA A 86 21.67 3.78 -17.32
CA ALA A 86 20.99 2.53 -17.67
C ALA A 86 20.85 1.57 -16.47
N THR A 87 21.79 1.59 -15.52
CA THR A 87 21.73 0.81 -14.28
C THR A 87 20.61 1.29 -13.37
N THR A 88 20.38 2.61 -13.28
CA THR A 88 19.24 3.19 -12.56
C THR A 88 17.91 2.66 -13.11
N LEU A 89 17.76 2.67 -14.44
CA LEU A 89 16.54 2.18 -15.10
C LEU A 89 16.34 0.68 -14.86
N SER A 90 17.41 -0.12 -14.93
CA SER A 90 17.36 -1.55 -14.63
C SER A 90 16.92 -1.84 -13.19
N ARG A 91 17.37 -1.03 -12.21
CA ARG A 91 16.93 -1.15 -10.81
C ARG A 91 15.45 -0.84 -10.63
N PHE A 92 14.97 0.25 -11.24
CA PHE A 92 13.54 0.57 -11.23
C PHE A 92 12.70 -0.52 -11.88
N TYR A 93 13.18 -1.13 -12.98
CA TYR A 93 12.55 -2.29 -13.59
C TYR A 93 12.47 -3.50 -12.64
N SER A 94 13.58 -3.87 -11.99
CA SER A 94 13.58 -4.97 -11.02
C SER A 94 12.67 -4.72 -9.82
N ILE A 95 12.65 -3.49 -9.30
CA ILE A 95 11.77 -3.09 -8.20
C ILE A 95 10.30 -3.17 -8.63
N HIS A 96 9.98 -2.67 -9.83
CA HIS A 96 8.62 -2.64 -10.35
C HIS A 96 8.08 -4.02 -10.71
N MET A 97 8.90 -4.89 -11.29
CA MET A 97 8.43 -6.21 -11.76
C MET A 97 8.47 -7.29 -10.68
N LEU A 98 9.42 -7.21 -9.73
CA LEU A 98 9.65 -8.29 -8.76
C LEU A 98 9.33 -7.85 -7.33
N LEU A 99 9.96 -6.78 -6.85
CA LEU A 99 9.90 -6.44 -5.42
C LEU A 99 8.51 -5.93 -5.00
N ILE A 100 7.98 -4.93 -5.70
CA ILE A 100 6.68 -4.34 -5.37
C ILE A 100 5.55 -5.35 -5.59
N PRO A 101 5.43 -6.03 -6.75
CA PRO A 101 4.36 -7.01 -6.96
C PRO A 101 4.46 -8.20 -6.00
N GLY A 102 5.68 -8.68 -5.71
CA GLY A 102 5.89 -9.75 -4.75
C GLY A 102 5.42 -9.37 -3.34
N ALA A 103 5.78 -8.17 -2.88
CA ALA A 103 5.29 -7.64 -1.60
C ALA A 103 3.76 -7.45 -1.59
N MET A 104 3.19 -6.97 -2.69
CA MET A 104 1.74 -6.82 -2.83
C MET A 104 1.02 -8.17 -2.75
N ILE A 105 1.50 -9.22 -3.43
CA ILE A 105 0.88 -10.55 -3.37
C ILE A 105 0.86 -11.09 -1.93
N ALA A 106 2.00 -10.99 -1.22
CA ALA A 106 2.09 -11.44 0.17
C ALA A 106 1.13 -10.67 1.11
N LEU A 107 1.06 -9.35 0.95
CA LEU A 107 0.18 -8.51 1.76
C LEU A 107 -1.30 -8.66 1.39
N ILE A 108 -1.64 -8.84 0.12
CA ILE A 108 -3.01 -9.15 -0.31
C ILE A 108 -3.45 -10.49 0.28
N GLY A 109 -2.59 -11.51 0.25
CA GLY A 109 -2.87 -12.80 0.88
C GLY A 109 -3.14 -12.66 2.39
N THR A 110 -2.29 -11.91 3.09
CA THR A 110 -2.46 -11.62 4.52
C THR A 110 -3.73 -10.81 4.79
N HIS A 111 -4.01 -9.80 3.96
CA HIS A 111 -5.20 -8.96 4.07
C HIS A 111 -6.48 -9.78 3.91
N LEU A 112 -6.55 -10.62 2.88
CA LEU A 112 -7.70 -11.50 2.64
C LEU A 112 -7.87 -12.52 3.76
N TYR A 113 -6.78 -13.11 4.25
CA TYR A 113 -6.81 -14.02 5.40
C TYR A 113 -7.46 -13.36 6.63
N LEU A 114 -7.07 -12.13 6.96
CA LEU A 114 -7.65 -11.40 8.09
C LEU A 114 -9.11 -11.03 7.85
N VAL A 115 -9.50 -10.66 6.63
CA VAL A 115 -10.90 -10.37 6.28
C VAL A 115 -11.78 -11.62 6.42
N VAL A 116 -11.28 -12.79 5.99
CA VAL A 116 -12.01 -14.06 6.15
C VAL A 116 -12.12 -14.44 7.62
N LYS A 117 -11.06 -14.25 8.41
CA LYS A 117 -11.02 -14.59 9.83
C LYS A 117 -11.88 -13.67 10.71
N LEU A 118 -11.87 -12.36 10.46
CA LEU A 118 -12.53 -11.33 11.28
C LEU A 118 -13.91 -10.90 10.75
N GLY A 119 -14.32 -11.46 9.59
CA GLY A 119 -15.58 -11.17 8.94
C GLY A 119 -15.69 -9.75 8.36
N ILE A 120 -16.82 -9.50 7.70
CA ILE A 120 -17.14 -8.21 7.09
C ILE A 120 -18.08 -7.40 7.99
N THR A 121 -17.85 -6.10 8.10
CA THR A 121 -18.75 -5.19 8.81
C THR A 121 -20.02 -4.96 8.00
N ALA A 122 -21.17 -5.11 8.65
CA ALA A 122 -22.46 -4.70 8.10
C ALA A 122 -22.48 -3.18 7.88
N PRO A 123 -23.27 -2.68 6.92
CA PRO A 123 -23.50 -1.26 6.78
C PRO A 123 -24.06 -0.63 8.06
N PRO A 124 -23.66 0.60 8.44
CA PRO A 124 -24.07 1.25 9.69
C PRO A 124 -25.59 1.37 9.90
N TRP A 125 -26.38 1.28 8.83
CA TRP A 125 -27.84 1.38 8.85
C TRP A 125 -28.56 0.03 8.98
N ILE A 126 -27.84 -1.10 9.01
CA ILE A 126 -28.40 -2.43 9.23
C ILE A 126 -28.21 -2.79 10.70
N LYS A 127 -29.30 -3.14 11.40
CA LYS A 127 -29.21 -3.59 12.79
C LYS A 127 -28.43 -4.91 12.87
N PRO A 128 -27.56 -5.07 13.88
CA PRO A 128 -26.89 -6.34 14.14
C PRO A 128 -27.93 -7.46 14.34
N ARG A 129 -27.69 -8.64 13.78
CA ARG A 129 -28.56 -9.81 13.99
C ARG A 129 -28.25 -10.44 15.35
N PRO A 130 -29.19 -11.09 16.04
CA PRO A 130 -28.94 -11.65 17.37
C PRO A 130 -27.69 -12.55 17.49
N ASP A 131 -27.24 -13.21 16.41
CA ASP A 131 -26.03 -14.03 16.39
C ASP A 131 -24.71 -13.24 16.46
N ASP A 132 -24.69 -11.97 16.05
CA ASP A 132 -23.48 -11.14 16.07
C ASP A 132 -23.23 -10.43 17.41
N THR A 133 -24.28 -10.33 18.24
CA THR A 133 -24.25 -9.68 19.55
C THR A 133 -23.65 -10.61 20.59
N ASP A 134 -23.93 -11.90 20.47
CA ASP A 134 -23.41 -12.95 21.37
C ASP A 134 -21.87 -13.07 21.30
N HIS A 135 -21.28 -12.97 20.09
CA HIS A 135 -19.83 -12.99 19.92
C HIS A 135 -19.14 -11.72 20.42
N ALA A 136 -19.77 -10.56 20.24
CA ALA A 136 -19.23 -9.29 20.71
C ALA A 136 -19.23 -9.18 22.24
N LEU A 137 -20.24 -9.77 22.92
CA LEU A 137 -20.29 -9.88 24.37
C LEU A 137 -19.25 -10.88 24.88
N ALA A 138 -19.08 -12.02 24.20
CA ALA A 138 -18.08 -13.03 24.56
C ALA A 138 -16.62 -12.54 24.42
N GLU A 139 -16.33 -11.67 23.45
CA GLU A 139 -14.99 -11.06 23.30
C GLU A 139 -14.75 -9.88 24.25
N ALA A 140 -15.79 -9.27 24.81
CA ALA A 140 -15.69 -8.18 25.79
C ALA A 140 -15.59 -8.67 27.25
N GLU A 141 -15.91 -9.95 27.50
CA GLU A 141 -15.83 -10.60 28.81
C GLU A 141 -14.51 -11.34 29.09
N VAL A 142 -13.55 -11.32 28.16
CA VAL A 142 -12.19 -11.93 28.29
C VAL A 142 -11.12 -10.84 28.33
#